data_AF-A0ABD4ZTM9-F1
#
_entry.id   AF-A0ABD4ZTM9-F1
#
_cell.length_a   1.000
_cell.length_b   1.000
_cell.length_c   1.000
_cell.angle_alpha   90.00
_cell.angle_beta   90.00
_cell.angle_gamma   90.00
#
_symmetry.space_group_name_H-M   'P 1'
#
loop_
_entity.id
_entity.type
_entity.pdbx_description
1 polymer ?
#
loop_
_entity_poly.entity_id
_entity_poly.type
_entity_poly.pdbx_seq_one_letter_code
_entity_poly.pdbx_strand_id
1 'polypeptide(L)'
;MSKANNSVVFDNIYSLAKLIKTKTKREMTPLRLQKTLYFVYAFYGATLGLLSEDNEEDNVFEGSSNYPKYLFNERFEAWQYGPVLREIYMANKHDTELISKADEWIPRDDKDKAILDLIDQVVKQTDEMGDFTLVERSHEDSEWKNAFKEGQREMDPEKIIEEYKLELI
;
A
#
# COMPACT_ATOMS: atom_id res chain seq x y z
N MET A 1 18.65 -7.59 -22.11
CA MET A 1 17.85 -7.79 -20.90
C MET A 1 16.90 -6.61 -20.81
N SER A 2 15.69 -6.75 -21.34
CA SER A 2 14.65 -5.73 -21.20
C SER A 2 14.24 -5.69 -19.73
N LYS A 3 14.45 -4.55 -19.07
CA LYS A 3 13.79 -4.28 -17.79
C LYS A 3 12.29 -4.36 -18.09
N ALA A 4 11.58 -5.34 -17.52
CA ALA A 4 10.14 -5.28 -17.45
C ALA A 4 9.80 -3.92 -16.84
N ASN A 5 9.10 -3.11 -17.61
CA ASN A 5 8.70 -1.78 -17.19
C ASN A 5 7.57 -2.03 -16.20
N ASN A 6 7.88 -2.25 -14.92
CA ASN A 6 6.88 -2.45 -13.88
C ASN A 6 6.10 -1.15 -13.73
N SER A 7 5.05 -0.99 -14.54
CA SER A 7 4.07 0.06 -14.35
C SER A 7 3.48 -0.12 -12.97
N VAL A 8 3.49 0.92 -12.16
CA VAL A 8 2.78 0.99 -10.88
C VAL A 8 1.52 1.85 -11.05
N VAL A 9 0.60 1.80 -10.09
CA VAL A 9 -0.60 2.65 -10.14
C VAL A 9 -0.26 4.10 -9.79
N PHE A 10 0.57 4.29 -8.77
CA PHE A 10 0.97 5.59 -8.25
C PHE A 10 2.48 5.77 -8.43
N ASP A 11 2.87 6.56 -9.43
CA ASP A 11 4.26 6.99 -9.63
C ASP A 11 4.72 8.03 -8.58
N ASN A 12 3.77 8.68 -7.90
CA ASN A 12 4.02 9.64 -6.83
C ASN A 12 3.27 9.21 -5.56
N ILE A 13 4.01 8.74 -4.56
CA ILE A 13 3.44 8.29 -3.29
C ILE A 13 2.66 9.40 -2.55
N TYR A 14 2.99 10.67 -2.77
CA TYR A 14 2.27 11.79 -2.18
C TYR A 14 0.85 11.92 -2.73
N SER A 15 0.60 11.55 -3.98
CA SER A 15 -0.75 11.53 -4.55
C SER A 15 -1.63 10.47 -3.87
N LEU A 16 -1.08 9.28 -3.58
CA LEU A 16 -1.79 8.26 -2.80
C LEU A 16 -2.02 8.72 -1.35
N ALA A 17 -0.99 9.29 -0.71
CA ALA A 17 -1.12 9.81 0.64
C ALA A 17 -2.17 10.93 0.74
N LYS A 18 -2.22 11.82 -0.26
CA LYS A 18 -3.25 12.85 -0.38
C LYS A 18 -4.64 12.23 -0.54
N LEU A 19 -4.81 11.26 -1.44
CA LEU A 19 -6.06 10.54 -1.63
C LEU A 19 -6.56 9.88 -0.33
N ILE A 20 -5.69 9.18 0.39
CA ILE A 20 -6.05 8.58 1.70
C ILE A 20 -6.50 9.64 2.70
N LYS A 21 -5.79 10.79 2.76
CA LYS A 21 -6.15 11.91 3.64
C LYS A 21 -7.48 12.56 3.27
N THR A 22 -7.90 12.56 2.01
CA THR A 22 -9.20 13.10 1.60
C THR A 22 -10.36 12.14 1.81
N LYS A 23 -10.09 10.82 1.87
CA LYS A 23 -11.11 9.78 2.05
C LYS A 23 -11.42 9.43 3.49
N THR A 24 -10.48 9.66 4.42
CA THR A 24 -10.71 9.39 5.84
C THR A 24 -11.81 10.26 6.43
N LYS A 25 -12.59 9.71 7.36
CA LYS A 25 -13.64 10.43 8.11
C LYS A 25 -13.17 10.92 9.48
N ARG A 26 -11.90 10.70 9.82
CA ARG A 26 -11.29 11.08 11.10
C ARG A 26 -9.97 11.76 10.89
N GLU A 27 -9.40 12.25 11.99
CA GLU A 27 -8.07 12.84 11.94
C GLU A 27 -7.03 11.79 11.49
N MET A 28 -6.31 12.10 10.41
CA MET A 28 -5.22 11.30 9.89
C MET A 28 -3.90 11.69 10.55
N THR A 29 -3.53 10.99 11.61
CA THR A 29 -2.21 11.15 12.25
C THR A 29 -1.09 10.61 11.34
N PRO A 30 0.16 11.07 11.48
CA PRO A 30 1.28 10.51 10.72
C PRO A 30 1.45 9.00 10.91
N LEU A 31 1.21 8.49 12.12
CA LEU A 31 1.27 7.06 12.43
C LEU A 31 0.18 6.30 11.67
N ARG A 32 -1.06 6.78 11.74
CA ARG A 32 -2.20 6.17 11.05
C ARG A 32 -1.99 6.15 9.54
N LEU A 33 -1.51 7.24 8.95
CA LEU A 33 -1.24 7.31 7.52
C LEU A 33 -0.25 6.21 7.08
N GLN A 34 0.81 5.99 7.86
CA GLN A 34 1.77 4.91 7.57
C GLN A 34 1.11 3.53 7.63
N LYS A 35 0.25 3.28 8.62
CA LYS A 35 -0.46 2.00 8.73
C LYS A 35 -1.46 1.81 7.60
N THR A 36 -2.23 2.84 7.26
CA THR A 36 -3.20 2.76 6.16
C THR A 36 -2.51 2.56 4.81
N LEU A 37 -1.41 3.27 4.53
CA LEU A 37 -0.60 3.05 3.31
C LEU A 37 -0.09 1.61 3.23
N TYR A 38 0.38 1.06 4.34
CA TYR A 38 0.85 -0.32 4.41
C TYR A 38 -0.26 -1.33 4.08
N PHE A 39 -1.42 -1.24 4.74
CA PHE A 39 -2.53 -2.16 4.46
C PHE A 39 -3.09 -1.98 3.05
N VAL A 40 -3.19 -0.75 2.54
CA VAL A 40 -3.62 -0.50 1.15
C VAL A 40 -2.67 -1.18 0.16
N TYR A 41 -1.35 -1.07 0.36
CA TYR A 41 -0.36 -1.74 -0.48
C TYR A 41 -0.51 -3.26 -0.44
N ALA A 42 -0.57 -3.83 0.77
CA ALA A 42 -0.67 -5.27 0.98
C ALA A 42 -1.95 -5.86 0.36
N PHE A 43 -3.12 -5.29 0.67
CA PHE A 43 -4.40 -5.74 0.12
C PHE A 43 -4.50 -5.54 -1.39
N TYR A 44 -3.98 -4.43 -1.93
CA TYR A 44 -3.94 -4.22 -3.38
C TYR A 44 -3.15 -5.32 -4.09
N GLY A 45 -1.91 -5.54 -3.68
CA GLY A 45 -1.04 -6.52 -4.33
C GLY A 45 -1.56 -7.94 -4.19
N ALA A 46 -2.22 -8.25 -3.06
CA ALA A 46 -2.82 -9.55 -2.79
C ALA A 46 -4.18 -9.80 -3.47
N THR A 47 -4.75 -8.80 -4.15
CA THR A 47 -6.04 -8.92 -4.84
C THR A 47 -5.92 -8.48 -6.28
N LEU A 48 -6.05 -7.18 -6.55
CA LEU A 48 -6.00 -6.62 -7.91
C LEU A 48 -4.63 -6.85 -8.55
N GLY A 49 -3.53 -6.69 -7.80
CA GLY A 49 -2.17 -6.90 -8.31
C GLY A 49 -1.87 -8.36 -8.71
N LEU A 50 -2.65 -9.33 -8.22
CA LEU A 50 -2.57 -10.72 -8.67
C LEU A 50 -3.09 -10.91 -10.09
N LEU A 51 -3.99 -10.04 -10.55
CA LEU A 51 -4.56 -10.08 -11.91
C LEU A 51 -3.62 -9.42 -12.96
N SER A 52 -2.33 -9.29 -12.65
CA SER A 52 -1.30 -8.77 -13.57
C SER A 52 -0.86 -9.84 -14.56
N GLU A 53 -0.52 -9.42 -15.80
CA GLU A 53 -0.06 -10.32 -16.88
C GLU A 53 1.23 -11.09 -16.55
N ASP A 54 2.02 -10.61 -15.58
CA ASP A 54 3.31 -11.22 -15.19
C ASP A 54 3.17 -12.41 -14.22
N ASN A 55 1.97 -12.71 -13.73
CA ASN A 55 1.74 -13.89 -12.90
C ASN A 55 1.46 -15.12 -13.78
N GLU A 56 2.53 -15.82 -14.16
CA GLU A 56 2.48 -17.02 -15.03
C GLU A 56 1.67 -18.21 -14.45
N GLU A 57 1.33 -18.21 -13.16
CA GLU A 57 0.63 -19.33 -12.50
C GLU A 57 -0.90 -19.31 -12.68
N ASP A 58 -1.50 -18.14 -12.90
CA ASP A 58 -2.95 -18.02 -13.10
C ASP A 58 -3.22 -17.69 -14.58
N ASN A 59 -3.58 -18.71 -15.36
CA ASN A 59 -4.08 -18.53 -16.72
C ASN A 59 -5.33 -17.65 -16.68
N VAL A 60 -5.14 -16.34 -16.84
CA VAL A 60 -6.22 -15.37 -16.71
C VAL A 60 -7.20 -15.57 -17.86
N PHE A 61 -8.47 -15.78 -17.52
CA PHE A 61 -9.58 -15.87 -18.46
C PHE A 61 -9.53 -14.69 -19.45
N GLU A 62 -9.74 -14.95 -20.75
CA GLU A 62 -9.94 -13.89 -21.75
C GLU A 62 -11.03 -12.92 -21.24
N GLY A 63 -10.62 -11.70 -20.87
CA GLY A 63 -11.49 -10.69 -20.27
C GLY A 63 -11.03 -10.16 -18.90
N SER A 64 -9.96 -10.68 -18.32
CA SER A 64 -9.37 -10.12 -17.11
C SER A 64 -8.69 -8.77 -17.34
N SER A 65 -9.00 -7.81 -16.46
CA SER A 65 -8.32 -6.53 -16.44
C SER A 65 -6.87 -6.71 -16.00
N ASN A 66 -5.89 -6.47 -16.88
CA ASN A 66 -4.48 -6.40 -16.50
C ASN A 66 -4.26 -5.21 -15.55
N TYR A 67 -4.01 -5.47 -14.26
CA TYR A 67 -3.63 -4.47 -13.26
C TYR A 67 -2.11 -4.44 -13.09
N PRO A 68 -1.51 -3.29 -12.76
CA PRO A 68 -0.15 -3.24 -12.22
C PRO A 68 0.08 -4.23 -11.08
N LYS A 69 1.21 -4.93 -11.06
CA LYS A 69 1.53 -5.85 -9.95
C LYS A 69 1.65 -5.11 -8.61
N TYR A 70 2.25 -3.92 -8.62
CA TYR A 70 2.46 -3.11 -7.41
C TYR A 70 1.69 -1.80 -7.48
N LEU A 71 1.23 -1.36 -6.30
CA LEU A 71 0.54 -0.09 -6.15
C LEU A 71 1.48 1.09 -6.38
N PHE A 72 2.72 1.00 -5.88
CA PHE A 72 3.79 1.99 -5.97
C PHE A 72 5.16 1.29 -5.78
N ASN A 73 6.27 2.00 -5.99
CA ASN A 73 7.62 1.41 -6.02
C ASN A 73 8.42 1.56 -4.71
N GLU A 74 8.06 2.52 -3.86
CA GLU A 74 8.71 2.79 -2.58
C GLU A 74 8.69 1.55 -1.67
N ARG A 75 9.72 1.41 -0.83
CA ARG A 75 9.87 0.28 0.09
C ARG A 75 9.53 0.68 1.51
N PHE A 76 8.77 -0.18 2.19
CA PHE A 76 8.55 -0.03 3.62
C PHE A 76 9.81 -0.43 4.38
N GLU A 77 10.03 0.20 5.52
CA GLU A 77 11.02 -0.20 6.51
C GLU A 77 10.34 -0.67 7.78
N ALA A 78 10.88 -1.71 8.40
CA ALA A 78 10.34 -2.24 9.63
C ALA A 78 10.76 -1.38 10.85
N TRP A 79 10.00 -0.34 11.19
CA TRP A 79 10.30 0.54 12.33
C TRP A 79 9.62 0.05 13.61
N GLN A 80 9.97 0.68 14.74
CA GLN A 80 9.45 0.33 16.08
C GLN A 80 7.91 0.29 16.15
N TYR A 81 7.23 1.19 15.43
CA TYR A 81 5.77 1.26 15.38
C TYR A 81 5.18 0.64 14.10
N GLY A 82 5.88 -0.35 13.53
CA GLY A 82 5.46 -1.10 12.35
C GLY A 82 6.11 -0.60 11.06
N PRO A 83 5.60 -1.04 9.89
CA PRO A 83 6.09 -0.62 8.57
C PRO A 83 6.00 0.89 8.36
N VAL A 84 7.03 1.51 7.76
CA VAL A 84 7.11 2.95 7.49
C VAL A 84 7.67 3.20 6.09
N LEU A 85 6.98 4.01 5.30
CA LEU A 85 7.56 4.66 4.12
C LEU A 85 8.35 5.88 4.58
N ARG A 86 9.68 5.80 4.48
CA ARG A 86 10.59 6.86 4.94
C ARG A 86 10.26 8.21 4.31
N GLU A 87 9.93 8.24 3.02
CA GLU A 87 9.58 9.47 2.30
C GLU A 87 8.34 10.16 2.88
N ILE A 88 7.28 9.42 3.19
CA ILE A 88 6.07 9.95 3.84
C ILE A 88 6.36 10.39 5.29
N TYR A 89 7.25 9.68 6.00
CA TYR A 89 7.67 10.10 7.34
C TYR A 89 8.42 11.43 7.28
N MET A 90 9.37 11.58 6.34
CA MET A 90 10.15 12.81 6.19
C MET A 90 9.28 14.00 5.78
N ALA A 91 8.32 13.80 4.88
CA ALA A 91 7.34 14.82 4.53
C ALA A 91 6.54 15.28 5.78
N ASN A 92 5.95 14.35 6.54
CA ASN A 92 5.22 14.73 7.76
C ASN A 92 6.08 15.42 8.83
N LYS A 93 7.39 15.14 8.87
CA LYS A 93 8.31 15.69 9.86
C LYS A 93 8.87 17.06 9.47
N HIS A 94 9.12 17.29 8.19
CA HIS A 94 9.89 18.44 7.71
C HIS A 94 9.10 19.37 6.79
N ASP A 95 8.15 18.85 6.02
CA ASP A 95 7.34 19.65 5.10
C ASP A 95 5.99 18.96 4.82
N THR A 96 4.99 19.29 5.64
CA THR A 96 3.66 18.70 5.53
C THR A 96 2.90 19.17 4.28
N GLU A 97 3.37 20.23 3.60
CA GLU A 97 2.74 20.75 2.39
C GLU A 97 3.03 19.88 1.16
N LEU A 98 4.09 19.06 1.18
CA LEU A 98 4.40 18.13 0.08
C LEU A 98 3.21 17.23 -0.25
N ILE A 99 2.53 16.70 0.77
CA ILE A 99 1.37 15.83 0.59
C ILE A 99 0.15 16.64 0.13
N SER A 100 -0.11 17.82 0.69
CA SER A 100 -1.32 18.59 0.33
C SER A 100 -1.23 19.20 -1.07
N LYS A 101 -0.01 19.55 -1.52
CA LYS A 101 0.27 20.11 -2.85
C LYS A 101 0.45 19.06 -3.95
N ALA A 102 0.52 17.77 -3.62
CA ALA A 102 0.61 16.71 -4.61
C ALA A 102 -0.61 16.71 -5.56
N ASP A 103 -0.41 16.26 -6.79
CA ASP A 103 -1.48 16.15 -7.76
C ASP A 103 -2.56 15.18 -7.30
N GLU A 104 -3.82 15.52 -7.58
CA GLU A 104 -4.95 14.63 -7.30
C GLU A 104 -4.93 13.44 -8.27
N TRP A 105 -5.05 12.24 -7.71
CA TRP A 105 -5.27 11.05 -8.53
C TRP A 105 -6.77 10.88 -8.78
N ILE A 106 -7.14 10.92 -10.06
CA ILE A 106 -8.54 10.87 -10.51
C ILE A 106 -8.72 9.57 -11.32
N PRO A 107 -9.66 8.69 -10.95
CA PRO A 107 -9.95 7.49 -11.72
C PRO A 107 -10.37 7.81 -13.15
N ARG A 108 -9.76 7.15 -14.14
CA ARG A 108 -10.01 7.41 -15.57
C ARG A 108 -10.89 6.35 -16.23
N ASP A 109 -10.86 5.13 -15.70
CA ASP A 109 -11.59 3.98 -16.23
C ASP A 109 -12.10 3.07 -15.11
N ASP A 110 -12.69 1.93 -15.48
CA ASP A 110 -13.26 0.99 -14.51
C ASP A 110 -12.19 0.24 -13.70
N LYS A 111 -10.94 0.15 -14.20
CA LYS A 111 -9.83 -0.42 -13.42
C LYS A 111 -9.42 0.55 -12.32
N ASP A 112 -9.24 1.83 -12.65
CA ASP A 112 -8.94 2.86 -11.66
C ASP A 112 -10.08 2.96 -10.61
N LYS A 113 -11.35 2.78 -11.01
CA LYS A 113 -12.46 2.73 -10.04
C LYS A 113 -12.37 1.54 -9.08
N ALA A 114 -12.05 0.34 -9.58
CA ALA A 114 -11.86 -0.83 -8.71
C ALA A 114 -10.72 -0.63 -7.71
N ILE A 115 -9.63 0.04 -8.12
CA ILE A 115 -8.54 0.42 -7.23
C ILE A 115 -9.03 1.41 -6.17
N LEU A 116 -9.79 2.43 -6.58
CA LEU A 116 -10.36 3.40 -5.66
C LEU A 116 -11.29 2.75 -4.64
N ASP A 117 -12.14 1.82 -5.06
CA ASP A 117 -13.06 1.09 -4.18
C ASP A 117 -12.29 0.27 -3.13
N LEU A 118 -11.19 -0.38 -3.52
CA LEU A 118 -10.30 -1.07 -2.58
C LEU A 118 -9.68 -0.10 -1.57
N ILE A 119 -9.15 1.05 -2.05
CA ILE A 119 -8.57 2.08 -1.18
C ILE A 119 -9.64 2.58 -0.19
N ASP A 120 -10.84 2.91 -0.66
CA ASP A 120 -11.94 3.40 0.17
C ASP A 120 -12.34 2.35 1.23
N GLN A 121 -12.37 1.08 0.87
CA GLN A 121 -12.65 -0.01 1.81
C GLN A 121 -11.58 -0.11 2.90
N VAL A 122 -10.30 -0.11 2.54
CA VAL A 122 -9.20 -0.21 3.52
C VAL A 122 -9.16 1.04 4.40
N VAL A 123 -9.33 2.23 3.82
CA VAL A 123 -9.41 3.49 4.60
C VAL A 123 -10.53 3.40 5.63
N LYS A 124 -11.73 2.96 5.23
CA LYS A 124 -12.87 2.78 6.15
C LYS A 124 -12.54 1.79 7.28
N GLN A 125 -11.95 0.64 6.97
CA GLN A 125 -11.58 -0.36 7.98
C GLN A 125 -10.54 0.19 8.96
N THR A 126 -9.50 0.86 8.45
CA THR A 126 -8.49 1.49 9.32
C THR A 126 -9.09 2.63 10.15
N ASP A 127 -10.07 3.35 9.63
CA ASP A 127 -10.79 4.40 10.36
C ASP A 127 -11.55 3.88 11.57
N GLU A 128 -12.10 2.67 11.49
CA GLU A 128 -12.83 1.98 12.56
C GLU A 128 -11.90 1.41 13.65
N MET A 129 -10.59 1.29 13.37
CA MET A 129 -9.58 0.78 14.31
C MET A 129 -8.87 1.89 15.10
N GLY A 130 -8.33 1.55 16.27
CA GLY A 130 -7.42 2.42 17.03
C GLY A 130 -6.01 2.46 16.44
N ASP A 131 -5.26 3.55 16.66
CA ASP A 131 -3.89 3.69 16.14
C ASP A 131 -2.97 2.55 16.62
N PHE A 132 -3.06 2.16 17.90
CA PHE A 132 -2.28 1.06 18.45
C PHE A 132 -2.74 -0.31 17.94
N THR A 133 -4.03 -0.50 17.68
CA THR A 133 -4.55 -1.74 17.08
C THR A 133 -3.97 -1.93 15.66
N LEU A 134 -3.83 -0.86 14.89
CA LEU A 134 -3.19 -0.92 13.57
C LEU A 134 -1.69 -1.25 13.67
N VAL A 135 -1.00 -0.73 14.70
CA VAL A 135 0.39 -1.09 14.99
C VAL A 135 0.51 -2.56 15.34
N GLU A 136 -0.28 -3.04 16.32
CA GLU A 136 -0.33 -4.42 16.76
C GLU A 136 -0.61 -5.37 15.58
N ARG A 137 -1.62 -5.07 14.76
CA ARG A 137 -1.93 -5.86 13.56
C ARG A 137 -0.76 -5.91 12.58
N SER A 138 -0.07 -4.79 12.35
CA SER A 138 1.13 -4.77 11.48
C SER A 138 2.33 -5.49 12.09
N HIS A 139 2.35 -5.69 13.41
CA HIS A 139 3.38 -6.45 14.10
C HIS A 139 3.14 -7.96 14.05
N GLU A 140 1.96 -8.41 13.58
CA GLU A 140 1.67 -9.83 13.36
C GLU A 140 2.33 -10.37 12.08
N ASP A 141 2.66 -9.47 11.15
CA ASP A 141 3.23 -9.79 9.84
C ASP A 141 4.67 -10.30 9.95
N SER A 142 4.96 -11.39 9.26
CA SER A 142 6.24 -12.10 9.38
C SER A 142 7.37 -11.29 8.77
N GLU A 143 7.12 -10.62 7.66
CA GLU A 143 8.07 -9.78 6.95
C GLU A 143 8.48 -8.59 7.81
N TRP A 144 7.53 -7.94 8.50
CA TRP A 144 7.86 -6.89 9.46
C TRP A 144 8.72 -7.45 10.60
N LYS A 145 8.32 -8.58 11.21
CA LYS A 145 9.06 -9.20 12.33
C LYS A 145 10.51 -9.53 11.93
N ASN A 146 10.70 -10.08 10.73
CA ASN A 146 12.01 -10.50 10.24
C ASN A 146 12.89 -9.29 9.94
N ALA A 147 12.40 -8.32 9.16
CA ALA A 147 13.14 -7.11 8.84
C ALA A 147 13.44 -6.26 10.09
N PHE A 148 12.54 -6.23 11.08
CA PHE A 148 12.76 -5.53 12.35
C PHE A 148 13.90 -6.15 13.14
N LYS A 149 13.92 -7.49 13.28
CA LYS A 149 15.00 -8.23 13.96
C LYS A 149 16.38 -8.01 13.32
N GLU A 150 16.41 -7.76 12.02
CA GLU A 150 17.64 -7.48 11.26
C GLU A 150 18.11 -6.01 11.32
N GLY A 151 17.48 -5.18 12.16
CA GLY A 151 17.87 -3.80 12.40
C GLY A 151 17.09 -2.79 11.55
N GLN A 152 15.77 -2.93 11.49
CA GLN A 152 14.85 -2.01 10.80
C GLN A 152 15.14 -1.87 9.30
N ARG A 153 15.34 -3.01 8.63
CA ARG A 153 15.65 -3.03 7.19
C ARG A 153 14.42 -2.75 6.33
N GLU A 154 14.71 -2.50 5.06
CA GLU A 154 13.70 -2.50 4.00
C GLU A 154 13.01 -3.87 3.97
N MET A 155 11.69 -3.84 3.85
CA MET A 155 10.82 -5.00 3.77
C MET A 155 10.64 -5.41 2.30
N ASP A 156 10.60 -6.71 2.05
CA ASP A 156 10.41 -7.28 0.73
C ASP A 156 8.94 -7.10 0.27
N PRO A 157 8.67 -6.37 -0.83
CA PRO A 157 7.32 -6.15 -1.33
C PRO A 157 6.57 -7.44 -1.67
N GLU A 158 7.26 -8.47 -2.17
CA GLU A 158 6.62 -9.74 -2.53
C GLU A 158 6.13 -10.47 -1.28
N LYS A 159 6.93 -10.48 -0.22
CA LYS A 159 6.57 -11.13 1.04
C LYS A 159 5.44 -10.39 1.76
N ILE A 160 5.43 -9.05 1.71
CA ILE A 160 4.28 -8.26 2.19
C ILE A 160 3.01 -8.70 1.45
N ILE A 161 3.06 -8.82 0.13
CA ILE A 161 1.90 -9.20 -0.67
C ILE A 161 1.48 -10.64 -0.36
N GLU A 162 2.45 -11.57 -0.30
CA GLU A 162 2.23 -12.99 -0.05
C GLU A 162 1.49 -13.26 1.26
N GLU A 163 1.79 -12.50 2.33
CA GLU A 163 1.10 -12.63 3.62
C GLU A 163 -0.38 -12.25 3.58
N TYR A 164 -0.80 -11.49 2.57
CA TYR A 164 -2.17 -11.00 2.43
C TYR A 164 -2.90 -11.66 1.26
N LYS A 165 -2.21 -12.45 0.43
CA LYS A 165 -2.88 -13.37 -0.50
C LYS A 165 -3.75 -14.24 0.38
N LEU A 166 -5.05 -14.27 0.08
CA LEU A 166 -6.07 -15.01 0.80
C LEU A 166 -5.46 -16.19 1.57
N GLU A 167 -5.56 -16.19 2.90
CA GLU A 167 -5.55 -17.45 3.64
C GLU A 167 -6.71 -18.27 3.04
N LEU A 168 -6.39 -19.03 1.99
CA LEU A 168 -7.28 -19.97 1.35
C LEU A 168 -7.48 -21.09 2.37
N ILE A 169 -8.43 -20.87 3.27
CA ILE A 169 -9.07 -21.91 4.06
C ILE A 169 -10.27 -22.42 3.26
#